data_AF-A0A7C0XPC8-F1
#
_entry.id   AF-A0A7C0XPC8-F1
#
_cell.length_a   1.000
_cell.length_b   1.000
_cell.length_c   1.000
_cell.angle_alpha   90.00
_cell.angle_beta   90.00
_cell.angle_gamma   90.00
#
_symmetry.space_group_name_H-M   'P 1'
#
loop_
_entity.id
_entity.type
_entity.pdbx_description
1 polymer ?
#
loop_
_entity_poly.entity_id
_entity_poly.type
_entity_poly.pdbx_seq_one_letter_code
_entity_poly.pdbx_strand_id
1 'polypeptide(L)'
;MNGAVAAGHPATAEAAAWALEEGGNAFDAAMAGLCAACVAEPVLTSLGGGGFLLAHQRGGRNTLYDFFVQTPMHRRSVSELDFYPILADFGT
;
A
#
# COMPACT_ATOMS: atom_id res chain seq x y z
N MET A 1 -16.37 14.82 12.80
CA MET A 1 -15.48 14.44 11.68
C MET A 1 -15.81 15.31 10.48
N ASN A 2 -14.80 15.87 9.79
CA ASN A 2 -14.98 16.71 8.58
C ASN A 2 -14.50 15.99 7.30
N GLY A 3 -14.57 14.66 7.26
CA GLY A 3 -14.14 13.85 6.13
C GLY A 3 -14.83 12.49 6.12
N ALA A 4 -14.74 11.80 4.99
CA ALA A 4 -15.28 10.46 4.79
C ALA A 4 -14.18 9.53 4.25
N VAL A 5 -14.28 8.26 4.60
CA VAL A 5 -13.33 7.20 4.20
C VAL A 5 -14.11 6.07 3.55
N ALA A 6 -13.57 5.51 2.49
CA ALA A 6 -14.03 4.26 1.88
C ALA A 6 -12.81 3.38 1.60
N ALA A 7 -12.89 2.09 1.96
CA ALA A 7 -11.81 1.13 1.78
C ALA A 7 -12.37 -0.29 1.52
N GLY A 8 -11.51 -1.21 1.07
CA GLY A 8 -11.88 -2.60 0.75
C GLY A 8 -12.15 -3.47 1.98
N HIS A 9 -11.60 -3.11 3.14
CA HIS A 9 -11.78 -3.85 4.39
C HIS A 9 -12.17 -2.91 5.56
N PRO A 10 -13.04 -3.33 6.50
CA PRO A 10 -13.45 -2.52 7.65
C PRO A 10 -12.28 -1.97 8.48
N ALA A 11 -11.32 -2.81 8.85
CA ALA A 11 -10.13 -2.37 9.62
C ALA A 11 -9.29 -1.30 8.90
N THR A 12 -9.21 -1.37 7.55
CA THR A 12 -8.55 -0.34 6.73
C THR A 12 -9.29 0.99 6.83
N ALA A 13 -10.62 0.96 6.72
CA ALA A 13 -11.47 2.15 6.83
C ALA A 13 -11.42 2.76 8.24
N GLU A 14 -11.46 1.92 9.28
CA GLU A 14 -11.40 2.34 10.69
C GLU A 14 -10.07 3.01 11.03
N ALA A 15 -8.93 2.44 10.59
CA ALA A 15 -7.62 3.06 10.81
C ALA A 15 -7.49 4.43 10.13
N ALA A 16 -7.98 4.56 8.91
CA ALA A 16 -7.99 5.83 8.19
C ALA A 16 -8.97 6.85 8.84
N ALA A 17 -10.14 6.40 9.30
CA ALA A 17 -11.10 7.24 10.01
C ALA A 17 -10.54 7.75 11.34
N TRP A 18 -9.87 6.87 12.10
CA TRP A 18 -9.17 7.22 13.33
C TRP A 18 -8.16 8.35 13.11
N ALA A 19 -7.34 8.28 12.05
CA ALA A 19 -6.38 9.35 11.75
C ALA A 19 -7.05 10.71 11.46
N LEU A 20 -8.25 10.73 10.85
CA LEU A 20 -9.03 11.96 10.68
C LEU A 20 -9.61 12.47 12.01
N GLU A 21 -10.03 11.56 12.90
CA GLU A 21 -10.55 11.89 14.24
C GLU A 21 -9.48 12.52 15.12
N GLU A 22 -8.24 12.07 15.01
CA GLU A 22 -7.06 12.63 15.69
C GLU A 22 -6.60 13.97 15.07
N GLY A 23 -7.34 14.53 14.11
CA GLY A 23 -7.06 15.82 13.49
C GLY A 23 -6.07 15.77 12.32
N GLY A 24 -5.75 14.56 11.84
CA GLY A 24 -4.98 14.37 10.61
C GLY A 24 -5.74 14.81 9.36
N ASN A 25 -5.01 14.98 8.26
CA ASN A 25 -5.58 15.30 6.96
C ASN A 25 -5.83 14.02 6.11
N ALA A 26 -6.31 14.19 4.87
CA ALA A 26 -6.60 13.08 3.98
C ALA A 26 -5.38 12.20 3.63
N PHE A 27 -4.17 12.75 3.65
CA PHE A 27 -2.93 12.00 3.44
C PHE A 27 -2.56 11.17 4.67
N ASP A 28 -2.73 11.71 5.88
CA ASP A 28 -2.50 10.96 7.12
C ASP A 28 -3.48 9.77 7.22
N ALA A 29 -4.74 10.00 6.85
CA ALA A 29 -5.76 8.96 6.74
C ALA A 29 -5.39 7.88 5.71
N ALA A 30 -4.92 8.28 4.52
CA ALA A 30 -4.48 7.35 3.50
C ALA A 30 -3.28 6.49 3.98
N MET A 31 -2.34 7.08 4.71
CA MET A 31 -1.19 6.35 5.26
C MET A 31 -1.58 5.38 6.39
N ALA A 32 -2.47 5.79 7.29
CA ALA A 32 -2.99 4.90 8.34
C ALA A 32 -3.75 3.71 7.73
N GLY A 33 -4.60 3.98 6.73
CA GLY A 33 -5.29 2.95 5.96
C GLY A 33 -4.31 2.01 5.26
N LEU A 34 -3.30 2.53 4.55
CA LEU A 34 -2.28 1.72 3.88
C LEU A 34 -1.58 0.75 4.85
N CYS A 35 -1.14 1.24 6.00
CA CYS A 35 -0.50 0.41 7.03
C CYS A 35 -1.42 -0.71 7.53
N ALA A 36 -2.70 -0.42 7.77
CA ALA A 36 -3.69 -1.42 8.16
C ALA A 36 -3.98 -2.43 7.03
N ALA A 37 -4.09 -1.97 5.79
CA ALA A 37 -4.33 -2.82 4.62
C ALA A 37 -3.21 -3.84 4.37
N CYS A 38 -1.96 -3.52 4.68
CA CYS A 38 -0.86 -4.50 4.62
C CYS A 38 -1.09 -5.74 5.50
N VAL A 39 -1.92 -5.62 6.55
CA VAL A 39 -2.25 -6.73 7.46
C VAL A 39 -3.63 -7.30 7.16
N ALA A 40 -4.62 -6.45 6.92
CA ALA A 40 -6.01 -6.86 6.71
C ALA A 40 -6.28 -7.39 5.29
N GLU A 41 -5.50 -6.95 4.30
CA GLU A 41 -5.66 -7.26 2.89
C GLU A 41 -4.34 -7.80 2.27
N PRO A 42 -3.67 -8.80 2.87
CA PRO A 42 -2.29 -9.16 2.54
C PRO A 42 -2.10 -9.75 1.14
N VAL A 43 -3.18 -10.24 0.51
CA VAL A 43 -3.17 -10.71 -0.89
C VAL A 43 -3.19 -9.54 -1.89
N LEU A 44 -3.66 -8.37 -1.46
CA LEU A 44 -3.87 -7.19 -2.31
C LEU A 44 -2.85 -6.08 -2.03
N THR A 45 -2.40 -5.95 -0.78
CA THR A 45 -1.56 -4.84 -0.32
C THR A 45 -0.35 -5.37 0.46
N SER A 46 0.84 -4.86 0.16
CA SER A 46 2.09 -5.23 0.83
C SER A 46 3.07 -4.07 0.86
N LEU A 47 3.93 -4.03 1.88
CA LEU A 47 5.03 -3.07 2.00
C LEU A 47 6.09 -3.24 0.89
N GLY A 48 6.18 -4.43 0.29
CA GLY A 48 7.06 -4.69 -0.86
C GLY A 48 6.45 -4.39 -2.22
N GLY A 49 5.21 -3.89 -2.26
CA GLY A 49 4.49 -3.57 -3.48
C GLY A 49 4.80 -2.18 -4.04
N GLY A 50 3.99 -1.76 -5.01
CA GLY A 50 3.96 -0.40 -5.54
C GLY A 50 2.51 0.07 -5.69
N GLY A 51 2.32 1.32 -6.07
CA GLY A 51 0.97 1.86 -6.25
C GLY A 51 0.95 3.30 -6.73
N PHE A 52 -0.24 3.88 -6.65
CA PHE A 52 -0.50 5.25 -7.10
C PHE A 52 -1.36 5.97 -6.07
N LEU A 53 -1.14 7.28 -5.92
CA LEU A 53 -2.00 8.16 -5.14
C LEU A 53 -2.39 9.35 -6.00
N LEU A 54 -3.68 9.51 -6.28
CA LEU A 54 -4.22 10.70 -6.91
C LEU A 54 -4.70 11.68 -5.84
N ALA A 55 -3.95 12.77 -5.66
CA ALA A 55 -4.27 13.79 -4.68
C ALA A 55 -4.98 14.98 -5.33
N HIS A 56 -6.08 15.41 -4.71
CA HIS A 56 -6.65 16.73 -4.92
C HIS A 56 -6.27 17.64 -3.75
N GLN A 57 -5.49 18.68 -4.03
CA GLN A 57 -5.03 19.61 -3.00
C GLN A 57 -5.88 20.88 -3.00
N ARG A 58 -5.87 21.57 -1.84
CA ARG A 58 -6.48 22.88 -1.70
C ARG A 58 -5.96 23.82 -2.80
N GLY A 59 -6.87 24.54 -3.45
CA GLY A 59 -6.55 25.40 -4.60
C GLY A 59 -6.72 24.72 -5.96
N GLY A 60 -7.26 23.50 -6.01
CA GLY A 60 -7.65 22.84 -7.25
C GLY A 60 -6.54 22.08 -7.97
N ARG A 61 -5.37 21.91 -7.32
CA ARG A 61 -4.23 21.20 -7.91
C ARG A 61 -4.42 19.70 -7.77
N ASN A 62 -4.43 19.00 -8.90
CA ASN A 62 -4.38 17.54 -8.96
C ASN A 62 -2.94 17.08 -9.12
N THR A 63 -2.53 16.06 -8.36
CA THR A 63 -1.19 15.47 -8.46
C THR A 63 -1.30 13.96 -8.39
N LEU A 64 -0.73 13.27 -9.38
CA LEU A 64 -0.57 11.82 -9.35
C LEU A 64 0.82 11.50 -8.81
N TYR A 65 0.89 10.82 -7.68
CA TYR A 65 2.11 10.24 -7.15
C TYR A 65 2.20 8.81 -7.67
N ASP A 66 3.18 8.56 -8.54
CA ASP A 66 3.52 7.23 -9.06
C ASP A 66 4.66 6.66 -8.22
N PHE A 67 4.33 5.66 -7.41
CA PHE A 67 5.28 4.86 -6.65
C PHE A 67 5.17 3.39 -7.07
N PHE A 68 4.92 3.15 -8.35
CA PHE A 68 4.93 1.80 -8.90
C PHE A 68 6.36 1.27 -8.99
N VAL A 69 6.50 -0.04 -8.84
CA VAL A 69 7.81 -0.68 -8.74
C VAL A 69 8.49 -0.74 -10.11
N GLN A 70 9.77 -0.38 -10.15
CA GLN A 70 10.63 -0.54 -11.32
C GLN A 70 11.29 -1.92 -11.31
N THR A 71 11.46 -2.51 -12.49
CA THR A 71 12.29 -3.71 -12.63
C THR A 71 13.76 -3.36 -12.36
N PRO A 72 14.48 -4.13 -11.52
CA PRO A 72 15.91 -3.91 -11.34
C PRO A 72 16.67 -3.99 -12.67
N MET A 73 17.55 -3.01 -12.94
CA MET A 73 18.32 -2.95 -14.20
C MET A 73 19.35 -4.08 -14.36
N HIS A 74 19.78 -4.67 -13.24
CA HIS A 74 20.79 -5.72 -13.23
C HIS A 74 20.25 -6.94 -12.51
N ARG A 75 20.33 -8.09 -13.20
CA ARG A 75 20.10 -9.38 -12.57
C ARG A 75 21.28 -9.69 -11.65
N ARG A 76 21.01 -9.92 -10.37
CA ARG A 76 22.03 -10.41 -9.42
C ARG A 76 22.52 -11.80 -9.82
N SER A 77 23.80 -12.09 -9.57
CA SER A 77 24.32 -13.43 -9.81
C SER A 77 23.68 -14.43 -8.86
N VAL A 78 23.60 -15.71 -9.27
CA VAL A 78 22.96 -16.75 -8.45
C VAL A 78 23.67 -16.94 -7.11
N SER A 79 24.99 -16.73 -7.06
CA SER A 79 25.79 -16.82 -5.83
C SER A 79 25.50 -15.70 -4.81
N GLU A 80 24.82 -14.63 -5.22
CA GLU A 80 24.46 -13.49 -4.35
C GLU A 80 22.98 -13.54 -3.90
N LEU A 81 22.24 -14.59 -4.28
CA LEU A 81 20.84 -14.73 -3.90
C LEU A 81 20.73 -15.47 -2.57
N ASP A 82 20.04 -14.88 -1.61
CA ASP A 82 19.62 -15.54 -0.36
C ASP A 82 18.36 -16.42 -0.54
N PHE A 83 17.98 -16.70 -1.79
CA PHE A 83 16.82 -17.50 -2.17
C PHE A 83 17.26 -18.80 -2.83
N TYR A 84 16.68 -19.91 -2.41
CA TYR A 84 16.86 -21.22 -3.03
C TYR A 84 15.53 -21.75 -3.57
N PRO A 85 15.53 -22.47 -4.71
CA PRO A 85 14.31 -23.01 -5.27
C PRO A 85 13.72 -24.08 -4.35
N ILE A 86 12.40 -24.07 -4.19
CA ILE A 86 11.64 -25.13 -3.54
C ILE A 86 10.76 -25.77 -4.60
N LEU A 87 10.90 -27.07 -4.78
CA LEU A 87 9.97 -27.87 -5.57
C LEU A 87 8.80 -28.26 -4.65
N ALA A 88 7.64 -27.67 -4.90
CA ALA A 88 6.40 -28.06 -4.24
C ALA A 88 5.62 -29.03 -5.14
N ASP A 89 5.42 -30.25 -4.66
CA ASP A 89 4.52 -31.24 -5.25
C ASP A 89 3.14 -31.09 -4.60
N PHE A 90 2.12 -30.76 -5.41
CA PHE A 90 0.74 -30.60 -4.96
C PHE A 90 -0.11 -31.86 -5.17
N GLY A 91 0.54 -33.00 -5.47
CA GLY A 91 -0.08 -34.26 -5.84
C GLY A 91 -0.17 -34.44 -7.35
N THR A 92 -0.05 -35.70 -7.79
CA THR A 92 -0.32 -36.17 -9.16
C THR A 92 -1.75 -36.67 -9.31
#